data_AF-A0A7S3H9G6-F1
#
_entry.id   AF-A0A7S3H9G6-F1
#
_cell.length_a   1.000
_cell.length_b   1.000
_cell.length_c   1.000
_cell.angle_alpha   90.00
_cell.angle_beta   90.00
_cell.angle_gamma   90.00
#
_symmetry.space_group_name_H-M   'P 1'
#
loop_
_entity.id
_entity.type
_entity.pdbx_description
1 polymer ?
#
loop_
_entity_poly.entity_id
_entity_poly.type
_entity_poly.pdbx_seq_one_letter_code
_entity_poly.pdbx_strand_id
1 'polypeptide(L)'
;IIIDTGRNGVEDARQSCKNWCNIRGAGVGLIPTTATADPNIIDAYFWLKTPGESDGCSQTLPDGKRCPRYDTDCGSEDSMGTHAGEPPAPEAGQWFDYQIKQLAANAKLTKAQ
;
A
#
# COMPACT_ATOMS: atom_id res chain seq x y z
N ILE A 1 -12.37 9.32 -15.84
CA ILE A 1 -12.04 8.29 -14.82
C ILE A 1 -11.21 8.88 -13.68
N ILE A 2 -11.29 8.31 -12.49
CA ILE A 2 -10.44 8.66 -11.35
C ILE A 2 -9.44 7.53 -11.11
N ILE A 3 -8.17 7.85 -10.87
CA ILE A 3 -7.11 6.85 -10.63
C ILE A 3 -6.56 7.00 -9.22
N ASP A 4 -6.53 5.89 -8.46
CA ASP A 4 -5.88 5.85 -7.15
C ASP A 4 -4.35 5.88 -7.30
N THR A 5 -3.73 6.87 -6.68
CA THR A 5 -2.27 7.09 -6.70
C THR A 5 -1.65 7.05 -5.30
N GLY A 6 -2.42 6.68 -4.27
CA GLY A 6 -1.99 6.76 -2.88
C GLY A 6 -0.79 5.90 -2.53
N ARG A 7 -0.59 4.78 -3.24
CA ARG A 7 0.44 3.77 -2.92
C ARG A 7 1.16 3.18 -4.14
N ASN A 8 1.15 3.90 -5.27
CA ASN A 8 1.71 3.41 -6.54
C ASN A 8 2.99 4.13 -6.99
N GLY A 9 3.70 4.81 -6.08
CA GLY A 9 4.91 5.57 -6.44
C GLY A 9 6.10 4.69 -6.88
N VAL A 10 6.07 3.40 -6.58
CA VAL A 10 7.08 2.41 -7.00
C VAL A 10 6.38 1.33 -7.81
N GLU A 11 6.55 1.34 -9.13
CA GLU A 11 5.78 0.54 -10.08
C GLU A 11 6.14 -0.95 -10.05
N ASP A 12 7.39 -1.28 -9.72
CA ASP A 12 7.97 -2.63 -9.70
C ASP A 12 8.15 -3.19 -8.27
N ALA A 13 7.43 -2.64 -7.29
CA ALA A 13 7.52 -3.04 -5.88
C ALA A 13 7.04 -4.49 -5.59
N ARG A 14 6.47 -5.18 -6.57
CA ARG A 14 5.90 -6.53 -6.41
C ARG A 14 6.35 -7.46 -7.53
N GLN A 15 6.58 -8.72 -7.17
CA GLN A 15 6.96 -9.78 -8.10
C GLN A 15 5.78 -10.27 -8.95
N SER A 16 4.56 -10.10 -8.46
CA SER A 16 3.35 -10.50 -9.17
C SER A 16 2.23 -9.47 -9.04
N CYS A 17 1.57 -9.15 -10.15
CA CYS A 17 0.43 -8.22 -10.16
C CYS A 17 -0.77 -8.68 -9.33
N LYS A 18 -0.86 -9.97 -8.99
CA LYS A 18 -1.92 -10.50 -8.11
C LYS A 18 -1.73 -10.08 -6.65
N ASN A 19 -0.51 -9.74 -6.25
CA ASN A 19 -0.21 -9.39 -4.87
C ASN A 19 -0.73 -7.98 -4.60
N TRP A 20 -1.58 -7.84 -3.57
CA TRP A 20 -2.25 -6.59 -3.22
C TRP A 20 -2.08 -6.18 -1.76
N CYS A 21 -1.81 -7.12 -0.86
CA CYS A 21 -1.84 -6.86 0.58
C CYS A 21 -0.51 -6.31 1.10
N ASN A 22 -0.53 -5.10 1.64
CA ASN A 22 0.58 -4.42 2.34
C ASN A 22 1.91 -4.51 1.58
N ILE A 23 1.93 -4.09 0.32
CA ILE A 23 3.09 -4.30 -0.56
C ILE A 23 4.37 -3.66 0.00
N ARG A 24 5.35 -4.52 0.22
CA ARG A 24 6.74 -4.21 0.55
C ARG A 24 7.37 -3.38 -0.55
N GLY A 25 8.20 -2.43 -0.18
CA GLY A 25 8.85 -1.53 -1.14
C GLY A 25 7.92 -0.51 -1.81
N ALA A 26 6.60 -0.59 -1.62
CA ALA A 26 5.68 0.42 -2.16
C ALA A 26 5.99 1.82 -1.62
N GLY A 27 5.65 2.84 -2.41
CA GLY A 27 5.80 4.26 -2.09
C GLY A 27 4.54 5.04 -2.38
N VAL A 28 4.36 6.19 -1.72
CA VAL A 28 3.31 7.15 -2.09
C VAL A 28 3.54 7.64 -3.52
N GLY A 29 2.49 7.67 -4.34
CA GLY A 29 2.53 8.15 -5.72
C GLY A 29 2.20 9.63 -5.85
N LEU A 30 1.63 10.00 -7.00
CA LEU A 30 1.22 11.38 -7.28
C LEU A 30 0.28 11.92 -6.21
N ILE A 31 0.46 13.20 -5.84
CA ILE A 31 -0.49 13.88 -4.95
C ILE A 31 -1.85 14.06 -5.65
N PRO A 32 -2.97 14.06 -4.90
CA PRO A 32 -4.30 14.26 -5.49
C PRO A 32 -4.38 15.58 -6.26
N THR A 33 -4.84 15.52 -7.51
CA THR A 33 -4.92 16.68 -8.42
C THR A 33 -5.87 16.41 -9.59
N THR A 34 -6.44 17.46 -10.16
CA THR A 34 -7.16 17.44 -11.44
C THR A 34 -6.27 17.78 -12.63
N ALA A 35 -5.00 18.15 -12.40
CA ALA A 35 -4.00 18.29 -13.46
C ALA A 35 -3.45 16.91 -13.82
N THR A 36 -4.08 16.25 -14.78
CA THR A 36 -3.79 14.87 -15.18
C THR A 36 -3.06 14.80 -16.52
N ALA A 37 -2.44 13.66 -16.84
CA ALA A 37 -1.71 13.48 -18.09
C ALA A 37 -2.60 13.52 -19.35
N ASP A 38 -3.87 13.11 -19.23
CA ASP A 38 -4.88 13.26 -20.27
C ASP A 38 -6.22 13.72 -19.66
N PRO A 39 -6.47 15.04 -19.61
CA PRO A 39 -7.68 15.60 -19.02
C PRO A 39 -8.98 15.24 -19.75
N ASN A 40 -8.92 14.67 -20.96
CA ASN A 40 -10.13 14.23 -21.69
C ASN A 40 -10.63 12.86 -21.20
N ILE A 41 -9.76 12.10 -20.53
CA ILE A 41 -10.05 10.73 -20.08
C ILE A 41 -9.94 10.63 -18.55
N ILE A 42 -8.91 11.23 -17.96
CA ILE A 42 -8.61 11.14 -16.52
C ILE A 42 -9.06 12.43 -15.84
N ASP A 43 -10.10 12.33 -15.03
CA ASP A 43 -10.71 13.47 -14.33
C ASP A 43 -9.83 13.91 -13.15
N ALA A 44 -9.23 12.95 -12.44
CA ALA A 44 -8.37 13.22 -11.29
C ALA A 44 -7.44 12.05 -10.96
N TYR A 45 -6.28 12.40 -10.41
CA TYR A 45 -5.54 11.53 -9.50
C TYR A 45 -6.07 11.76 -8.09
N PHE A 46 -6.37 10.69 -7.36
CA PHE A 46 -6.90 10.77 -6.01
C PHE A 46 -6.28 9.70 -5.13
N TRP A 47 -6.31 9.87 -3.81
CA TRP A 47 -5.93 8.82 -2.87
C TRP A 47 -7.20 8.20 -2.31
N LEU A 48 -7.60 7.05 -2.86
CA LEU A 48 -8.81 6.36 -2.44
C LEU A 48 -8.51 5.46 -1.24
N LYS A 49 -7.50 4.59 -1.37
CA LYS A 49 -6.98 3.86 -0.21
C LYS A 49 -6.07 4.78 0.59
N THR A 50 -6.45 5.04 1.83
CA THR A 50 -5.67 5.86 2.78
C THR A 50 -4.26 5.27 2.98
N PRO A 51 -3.19 6.00 2.61
CA PRO A 51 -1.83 5.56 2.91
C PRO A 51 -1.64 5.37 4.43
N GLY A 52 -1.13 4.21 4.84
CA GLY A 52 -0.92 3.86 6.24
C GLY A 52 -2.04 3.05 6.89
N GLU A 53 -3.19 2.88 6.24
CA GLU A 53 -4.14 1.86 6.66
C GLU A 53 -3.75 0.49 6.10
N SER A 54 -3.67 -0.51 6.97
CA SER A 54 -3.43 -1.90 6.56
C SER A 54 -4.49 -2.39 5.57
N ASP A 55 -4.06 -3.23 4.63
CA ASP A 55 -4.96 -3.97 3.74
C ASP A 55 -5.53 -5.22 4.41
N GLY A 56 -4.82 -5.76 5.39
CA GLY A 56 -5.12 -7.02 6.06
C GLY A 56 -4.01 -7.43 7.00
N CYS A 57 -4.34 -8.23 8.00
CA CYS A 57 -3.38 -8.68 9.00
C CYS A 57 -2.42 -9.74 8.43
N SER A 58 -1.23 -9.80 9.00
CA SER A 58 -0.38 -11.00 8.91
C SER A 58 -1.00 -12.15 9.72
N GLN A 59 -0.44 -13.37 9.62
CA GLN A 59 -0.94 -14.54 10.35
C GLN A 59 -1.07 -14.30 11.87
N THR A 60 -0.14 -13.52 12.41
CA THR A 60 -0.14 -13.06 13.79
C THR A 60 -0.39 -11.55 13.81
N LEU A 61 -1.16 -11.06 14.77
CA LEU A 61 -1.42 -9.64 15.01
C LEU A 61 -0.30 -9.01 15.85
N PRO A 62 -0.20 -7.68 15.90
CA PRO A 62 0.79 -6.99 16.73
C PRO A 62 0.72 -7.35 18.23
N ASP A 63 -0.44 -7.77 18.74
CA ASP A 63 -0.62 -8.21 20.13
C ASP A 63 -0.25 -9.69 20.37
N GLY A 64 0.29 -10.37 19.34
CA GLY A 64 0.70 -11.77 19.39
C GLY A 64 -0.43 -12.78 19.19
N LYS A 65 -1.69 -12.35 19.06
CA LYS A 65 -2.79 -13.27 18.76
C LYS A 65 -2.79 -13.68 17.30
N ARG A 66 -3.34 -14.86 17.00
CA ARG A 66 -3.63 -15.26 15.61
C ARG A 66 -4.67 -14.31 15.02
N CYS A 67 -4.46 -13.88 13.78
CA CYS A 67 -5.44 -13.04 13.11
C CYS A 67 -6.71 -13.84 12.75
N PRO A 68 -7.90 -13.39 13.17
CA PRO A 68 -9.16 -14.08 12.87
C PRO A 68 -9.61 -13.93 11.41
N ARG A 69 -9.17 -12.88 10.71
CA ARG A 69 -9.55 -12.57 9.31
C ARG A 69 -8.37 -12.67 8.35
N TYR A 70 -7.45 -13.58 8.63
CA TYR A 70 -6.26 -13.76 7.81
C TYR A 70 -6.62 -14.19 6.39
N ASP A 71 -6.12 -13.43 5.41
CA ASP A 71 -6.15 -13.77 3.99
C ASP A 71 -4.77 -14.28 3.56
N THR A 72 -4.74 -15.35 2.75
CA THR A 72 -3.48 -15.93 2.27
C THR A 72 -2.67 -14.97 1.41
N ASP A 73 -3.31 -14.01 0.74
CA ASP A 73 -2.60 -13.00 -0.07
C ASP A 73 -1.81 -12.01 0.82
N CYS A 74 -2.18 -11.85 2.10
CA CYS A 74 -1.38 -11.13 3.10
C CYS A 74 -0.19 -11.92 3.64
N GLY A 75 -0.03 -13.17 3.20
CA GLY A 75 1.14 -14.02 3.46
C GLY A 75 2.12 -14.12 2.29
N SER A 76 1.94 -13.31 1.25
CA SER A 76 2.89 -13.26 0.13
C SER A 76 4.27 -12.77 0.58
N GLU A 77 5.33 -13.20 -0.10
CA GLU A 77 6.70 -12.68 0.08
C GLU A 77 6.77 -11.15 -0.13
N ASP A 78 5.86 -10.61 -0.95
CA ASP A 78 5.75 -9.18 -1.20
C ASP A 78 4.98 -8.43 -0.10
N SER A 79 4.38 -9.11 0.90
CA SER A 79 3.55 -8.48 1.93
C SER A 79 4.33 -8.16 3.21
N MET A 80 4.26 -6.92 3.67
CA MET A 80 4.86 -6.48 4.95
C MET A 80 4.28 -7.21 6.16
N GLY A 81 5.13 -7.46 7.17
CA GLY A 81 4.76 -8.16 8.40
C GLY A 81 4.88 -9.68 8.30
N THR A 82 5.47 -10.20 7.22
CA THR A 82 5.71 -11.64 7.00
C THR A 82 7.18 -12.03 7.21
N HIS A 83 8.12 -11.11 7.05
CA HIS A 83 9.56 -11.38 7.16
C HIS A 83 10.07 -11.22 8.59
N ALA A 84 11.14 -11.94 8.91
CA ALA A 84 11.79 -11.82 10.21
C ALA A 84 12.30 -10.40 10.45
N GLY A 85 11.99 -9.84 11.62
CA GLY A 85 12.36 -8.47 11.98
C GLY A 85 11.31 -7.42 11.62
N GLU A 86 10.25 -7.79 10.90
CA GLU A 86 9.15 -6.88 10.62
C GLU A 86 8.07 -6.95 11.71
N PRO A 87 7.51 -5.81 12.13
CA PRO A 87 6.32 -5.84 12.98
C PRO A 87 5.16 -6.46 12.20
N PRO A 88 4.33 -7.32 12.84
CA PRO A 88 3.17 -7.90 12.19
C PRO A 88 2.20 -6.83 11.69
N ALA A 89 1.54 -7.07 10.56
CA ALA A 89 0.52 -6.16 10.04
C ALA A 89 -0.77 -6.26 10.88
N PRO A 90 -1.40 -5.13 11.22
CA PRO A 90 -2.67 -5.13 11.95
C PRO A 90 -3.83 -5.47 11.02
N GLU A 91 -5.01 -5.61 11.61
CA GLU A 91 -6.27 -5.82 10.88
C GLU A 91 -6.51 -4.78 9.78
N ALA A 92 -7.21 -5.18 8.71
CA ALA A 92 -7.56 -4.29 7.61
C ALA A 92 -8.23 -3.00 8.12
N GLY A 93 -7.78 -1.85 7.59
CA GLY A 93 -8.25 -0.51 7.97
C GLY A 93 -7.63 0.06 9.25
N GLN A 94 -6.90 -0.74 10.05
CA GLN A 94 -6.16 -0.20 11.18
C GLN A 94 -4.86 0.47 10.75
N TRP A 95 -4.40 1.41 11.57
CA TRP A 95 -3.15 2.13 11.34
C TRP A 95 -1.94 1.19 11.38
N PHE A 96 -1.15 1.19 10.31
CA PHE A 96 0.06 0.42 10.18
C PHE A 96 1.28 1.35 10.05
N ASP A 97 1.82 1.75 11.21
CA ASP A 97 2.93 2.69 11.33
C ASP A 97 4.17 2.28 10.50
N TYR A 98 4.47 0.98 10.44
CA TYR A 98 5.60 0.46 9.66
C TYR A 98 5.40 0.67 8.15
N GLN A 99 4.18 0.46 7.65
CA GLN A 99 3.84 0.68 6.24
C GLN A 99 3.93 2.15 5.87
N ILE A 100 3.31 3.06 6.64
CA ILE A 100 3.31 4.49 6.27
C ILE A 100 4.72 5.09 6.24
N LYS A 101 5.61 4.64 7.16
CA LYS A 101 7.02 5.06 7.16
C LYS A 101 7.74 4.62 5.88
N GLN A 102 7.53 3.38 5.44
CA GLN A 102 8.06 2.91 4.15
C GLN A 102 7.47 3.70 2.97
N LEU A 103 6.15 3.88 2.95
CA LEU A 103 5.46 4.62 1.89
C LEU A 103 6.02 6.03 1.75
N ALA A 104 6.27 6.72 2.87
CA ALA A 104 6.88 8.04 2.91
C ALA A 104 8.34 8.03 2.45
N ALA A 105 9.14 7.07 2.91
CA ALA A 105 10.55 6.94 2.52
C ALA A 105 10.72 6.68 1.01
N ASN A 106 9.77 5.96 0.41
CA ASN A 106 9.80 5.58 -1.00
C ASN A 106 8.97 6.49 -1.92
N ALA A 107 8.44 7.60 -1.41
CA ALA A 107 7.50 8.45 -2.13
C ALA A 107 8.07 9.01 -3.45
N LYS A 108 7.25 8.99 -4.51
CA LYS A 108 7.51 9.58 -5.83
C LYS A 108 6.37 10.53 -6.21
N LEU A 109 6.39 11.71 -5.60
CA LEU A 109 5.25 12.64 -5.62
C LEU A 109 5.06 13.43 -6.93
N THR A 110 6.04 13.41 -7.85
CA THR A 110 6.10 14.40 -8.96
C THR A 110 6.24 13.81 -10.36
N LYS A 111 5.92 12.54 -10.59
CA LYS A 111 5.95 11.99 -11.96
C LYS A 111 4.62 12.18 -12.69
N ALA A 112 4.42 13.39 -13.22
CA ALA A 112 3.58 13.62 -14.39
C ALA A 112 4.26 14.72 -15.22
N GLN A 113 5.06 14.30 -16.20
CA GLN A 113 5.44 15.12 -17.37
C GLN A 113 4.95 14.37 -18.60
#